data_AF-A0A2M7STN8-F1
#
_entry.id   AF-A0A2M7STN8-F1
#
_cell.length_a   1.000
_cell.length_b   1.000
_cell.length_c   1.000
_cell.angle_alpha   90.00
_cell.angle_beta   90.00
_cell.angle_gamma   90.00
#
_symmetry.space_group_name_H-M   'P 1'
#
loop_
_entity.id
_entity.type
_entity.pdbx_description
1 polymer ?
#
loop_
_entity_poly.entity_id
_entity_poly.type
_entity_poly.pdbx_seq_one_letter_code
_entity_poly.pdbx_strand_id
1 'polypeptide(L)'
;MAEVKALTKKEEEIRRLIKAEIPWERVGPTPMPEIPDLRPWDMRLLKTYKPWYAPFCDLCCLCTYGKCDLTENRRGACGIDIETQQARLILLACLMGCS
;
A
#
# COMPACT_ATOMS: atom_id res chain seq x y z
N MET A 1 34.08 -14.07 2.71
CA MET A 1 33.72 -13.46 4.02
C MET A 1 32.84 -12.28 3.66
N ALA A 2 31.52 -12.37 3.93
CA ALA A 2 30.61 -11.30 3.56
C ALA A 2 30.94 -10.06 4.40
N GLU A 3 31.20 -8.93 3.74
CA GLU A 3 31.44 -7.65 4.41
C GLU A 3 30.24 -7.35 5.33
N VAL A 4 30.50 -7.23 6.62
CA VAL A 4 29.51 -6.79 7.61
C VAL A 4 29.29 -5.31 7.34
N LYS A 5 28.34 -5.00 6.46
CA LYS A 5 27.92 -3.63 6.18
C LYS A 5 27.47 -3.00 7.51
N ALA A 6 28.07 -1.87 7.86
CA ALA A 6 27.65 -1.11 9.03
C ALA A 6 26.16 -0.76 8.90
N LEU A 7 25.39 -1.00 9.96
CA LEU A 7 23.96 -0.69 9.99
C LEU A 7 23.79 0.83 9.99
N THR A 8 22.74 1.29 9.34
CA THR A 8 22.30 2.68 9.45
C THR A 8 21.68 2.92 10.83
N LYS A 9 21.73 4.18 11.30
CA LYS A 9 21.12 4.58 12.57
C LYS A 9 19.63 4.19 12.68
N LYS A 10 18.90 4.24 11.56
CA LYS A 10 17.50 3.82 11.46
C LYS A 10 17.33 2.32 11.68
N GLU A 11 18.20 1.50 11.09
CA GLU A 11 18.16 0.04 11.27
C GLU A 11 18.51 -0.38 12.71
N GLU A 12 19.44 0.33 13.37
CA GLU A 12 19.75 0.12 14.79
C GLU A 12 18.53 0.44 15.67
N GLU A 13 17.85 1.55 15.41
CA GLU A 13 16.63 1.94 16.12
C GLU A 13 15.51 0.91 15.93
N ILE A 14 15.27 0.47 14.69
CA ILE A 14 14.27 -0.57 14.39
C ILE A 14 14.60 -1.86 15.14
N ARG A 15 15.87 -2.32 15.10
CA ARG A 15 16.30 -3.53 15.81
C ARG A 15 16.09 -3.45 17.31
N ARG A 16 16.33 -2.27 17.90
CA ARG A 16 16.04 -2.01 19.31
C ARG A 16 14.54 -2.06 19.60
N LEU A 17 13.70 -1.45 18.76
CA LEU A 17 12.25 -1.42 18.94
C LEU A 17 11.62 -2.82 18.86
N ILE A 18 12.07 -3.65 17.91
CA ILE A 18 11.58 -5.02 17.74
C ILE A 18 12.26 -6.04 18.67
N LYS A 19 13.18 -5.60 19.55
CA LYS A 19 13.94 -6.48 20.46
C LYS A 19 14.68 -7.61 19.75
N ALA A 20 15.41 -7.25 18.69
CA ALA A 20 16.13 -8.19 17.84
C ALA A 20 17.22 -9.02 18.58
N GLU A 21 17.58 -8.66 19.81
CA GLU A 21 18.50 -9.45 20.64
C GLU A 21 17.92 -10.79 21.14
N ILE A 22 16.60 -10.99 21.06
CA ILE A 22 15.91 -12.19 21.55
C ILE A 22 16.31 -13.42 20.69
N PRO A 23 17.06 -14.41 21.20
CA PRO A 23 17.67 -15.44 20.36
C PRO A 23 16.69 -16.40 19.67
N TRP A 24 15.50 -16.61 20.26
CA TRP A 24 14.50 -17.52 19.70
C TRP A 24 13.64 -16.85 18.61
N GLU A 25 13.60 -15.52 18.56
CA GLU A 25 12.80 -14.75 17.60
C GLU A 25 13.70 -14.16 16.53
N ARG A 26 13.76 -14.84 15.38
CA ARG A 26 14.56 -14.37 14.26
C ARG A 26 13.90 -13.14 13.63
N VAL A 27 14.71 -12.11 13.36
CA VAL A 27 14.26 -10.94 12.62
C VAL A 27 13.78 -11.35 11.24
N GLY A 28 12.55 -10.95 10.90
CA GLY A 28 11.95 -11.20 9.59
C GLY A 28 12.66 -10.45 8.45
N PRO A 29 12.26 -10.70 7.18
CA PRO A 29 12.89 -10.08 6.02
C PRO A 29 12.67 -8.56 5.94
N THR A 30 11.55 -8.05 6.46
CA THR A 30 11.17 -6.63 6.41
C THR A 30 10.74 -6.14 7.80
N PRO A 31 11.68 -5.84 8.71
CA PRO A 31 11.36 -5.34 10.04
C PRO A 31 10.84 -3.90 9.98
N MET A 32 9.66 -3.63 10.55
CA MET A 32 8.99 -2.33 10.54
C MET A 32 8.91 -1.71 9.12
N PRO A 33 8.17 -2.35 8.20
CA PRO A 33 8.18 -1.97 6.79
C PRO A 33 7.50 -0.61 6.54
N GLU A 34 7.97 0.08 5.52
CA GLU A 34 7.26 1.17 4.86
C GLU A 34 6.42 0.64 3.68
N ILE A 35 5.59 1.49 3.08
CA ILE A 35 4.72 1.14 1.95
C ILE A 35 5.49 0.45 0.80
N PRO A 36 6.68 0.93 0.36
CA PRO A 36 7.39 0.31 -0.75
C PRO A 36 7.93 -1.10 -0.45
N ASP A 37 8.22 -1.40 0.81
CA ASP A 37 8.85 -2.66 1.21
C ASP A 37 7.93 -3.87 1.00
N LEU A 38 6.61 -3.66 1.12
CA LEU A 38 5.59 -4.69 0.94
C LEU A 38 5.12 -4.83 -0.51
N ARG A 39 5.41 -3.85 -1.38
CA ARG A 39 4.97 -3.83 -2.78
C ARG A 39 5.28 -5.11 -3.56
N PRO A 40 6.45 -5.77 -3.42
CA PRO A 40 6.71 -7.02 -4.14
C PRO A 40 5.72 -8.15 -3.78
N TRP A 41 5.30 -8.18 -2.51
CA TRP A 41 4.31 -9.14 -2.03
C TRP A 41 2.92 -8.78 -2.53
N ASP A 42 2.54 -7.51 -2.47
CA ASP A 42 1.24 -7.04 -2.99
C ASP A 42 1.08 -7.37 -4.47
N MET A 43 2.10 -7.11 -5.28
CA MET A 43 2.08 -7.43 -6.71
C MET A 43 1.99 -8.94 -6.97
N ARG A 44 2.56 -9.78 -6.10
CA ARG A 44 2.41 -11.24 -6.19
C ARG A 44 0.97 -11.66 -5.89
N LEU A 45 0.34 -11.06 -4.88
CA LEU A 45 -1.07 -11.32 -4.56
C LEU A 45 -1.97 -10.87 -5.70
N LEU A 46 -1.79 -9.65 -6.23
CA LEU A 46 -2.59 -9.11 -7.34
C LEU A 46 -2.45 -9.91 -8.64
N LYS A 47 -1.31 -10.58 -8.84
CA LYS A 47 -1.12 -11.50 -9.98
C LYS A 47 -1.95 -12.78 -9.83
N THR A 48 -2.07 -13.28 -8.61
CA THR A 48 -2.81 -14.52 -8.31
C THR A 48 -4.32 -14.26 -8.20
N TYR A 49 -4.67 -13.20 -7.48
CA TYR A 49 -6.03 -12.79 -7.18
C TYR A 49 -6.28 -11.44 -7.85
N LYS A 50 -6.77 -11.48 -9.09
CA LYS A 50 -7.10 -10.25 -9.80
C LYS A 50 -8.26 -9.54 -9.10
N PRO A 51 -8.12 -8.23 -8.79
CA PRO A 51 -9.22 -7.45 -8.26
C PRO A 51 -10.39 -7.45 -9.24
N TRP A 52 -11.60 -7.58 -8.71
CA TRP A 52 -12.82 -7.34 -9.45
C TRP A 52 -13.41 -6.01 -9.00
N TYR A 53 -13.34 -5.01 -9.88
CA TYR A 53 -13.84 -3.67 -9.60
C TYR A 53 -15.31 -3.57 -9.99
N ALA A 54 -16.21 -3.76 -9.02
CA ALA A 54 -17.63 -3.49 -9.16
C ALA A 54 -17.94 -2.09 -8.57
N PRO A 55 -18.17 -1.07 -9.40
CA PRO A 55 -18.35 0.29 -8.90
C PRO A 55 -19.68 0.44 -8.14
N PHE A 56 -19.60 0.92 -6.90
CA PHE A 56 -20.78 1.33 -6.14
C PHE A 56 -21.33 2.68 -6.63
N CYS A 57 -20.43 3.54 -7.12
CA CYS A 57 -20.74 4.87 -7.62
C CYS A 57 -19.82 5.15 -8.82
N ASP A 58 -20.40 5.58 -9.93
CA ASP A 58 -19.66 5.90 -11.16
C ASP A 58 -19.09 7.33 -11.17
N LEU A 59 -19.22 8.04 -10.05
CA LEU A 59 -18.75 9.41 -9.87
C LEU A 59 -17.58 9.47 -8.90
N CYS A 60 -16.54 10.26 -9.23
CA CYS A 60 -15.50 10.66 -8.30
C CYS A 60 -15.77 12.07 -7.76
N CYS A 61 -15.81 12.21 -6.44
CA CYS A 61 -16.12 13.46 -5.73
C CYS A 61 -15.04 13.86 -4.71
N LEU A 62 -13.80 13.37 -4.85
CA LEU A 62 -12.76 13.46 -3.81
C LEU A 62 -11.91 14.74 -3.85
N CYS A 63 -12.22 15.71 -4.70
CA CYS A 63 -11.46 16.96 -4.79
C CYS A 63 -12.31 18.12 -5.33
N THR A 64 -11.73 19.31 -5.33
CA THR A 64 -12.40 20.56 -5.74
C THR A 64 -12.51 20.75 -7.26
N TYR A 65 -11.95 19.85 -8.09
CA TYR A 65 -12.26 19.83 -9.53
C TYR A 65 -13.73 19.52 -9.82
N GLY A 66 -14.47 19.04 -8.82
CA GLY A 66 -15.89 18.74 -8.93
C GLY A 66 -16.15 17.24 -9.12
N LYS A 67 -17.41 16.93 -9.46
CA LYS A 67 -17.85 15.56 -9.69
C LYS A 67 -17.42 15.11 -11.08
N CYS A 68 -16.57 14.09 -11.14
CA CYS A 68 -16.13 13.49 -12.39
C CYS A 68 -16.98 12.25 -12.71
N ASP A 69 -17.61 12.23 -13.88
CA ASP A 69 -18.27 11.05 -14.46
C ASP A 69 -17.24 10.09 -15.07
N LEU A 70 -17.17 8.88 -14.52
CA LEU A 70 -16.24 7.82 -14.93
C LEU A 70 -16.94 6.69 -15.71
N THR A 71 -18.21 6.87 -16.09
CA THR A 71 -18.92 5.92 -16.97
C THR A 71 -18.25 5.81 -18.34
N GLU A 72 -18.54 4.73 -19.08
CA GLU A 72 -18.05 4.55 -20.46
C GLU A 72 -16.53 4.65 -20.61
N ASN A 73 -15.77 4.24 -19.58
CA ASN A 73 -14.30 4.32 -19.57
C ASN A 73 -13.75 5.77 -19.67
N ARG A 74 -14.56 6.76 -19.28
CA ARG A 74 -14.13 8.15 -19.14
C ARG A 74 -13.14 8.28 -17.98
N ARG A 75 -12.36 9.36 -18.03
CA ARG A 75 -11.39 9.71 -16.99
C ARG A 75 -11.79 10.97 -16.28
N GLY A 76 -11.48 11.04 -14.98
CA GLY A 76 -11.69 12.25 -14.21
C GLY A 76 -10.77 13.38 -14.66
N ALA A 77 -11.01 14.59 -14.14
CA ALA A 77 -10.21 15.77 -14.48
C ALA A 77 -8.70 15.58 -14.20
N CYS A 78 -8.33 14.74 -13.23
CA CYS A 78 -6.95 14.39 -12.92
C CYS A 78 -6.40 13.18 -13.71
N GLY A 79 -7.20 12.59 -14.60
CA GLY A 79 -6.81 11.44 -15.43
C GLY A 79 -7.08 10.06 -14.82
N ILE A 80 -7.68 9.98 -13.63
CA ILE A 80 -8.04 8.71 -12.98
C ILE A 80 -9.16 7.98 -13.73
N ASP A 81 -9.06 6.66 -13.84
CA ASP A 81 -10.13 5.80 -14.36
C ASP A 81 -11.02 5.26 -13.23
N ILE A 82 -12.11 4.58 -13.61
CA ILE A 82 -13.08 4.03 -12.65
C ILE A 82 -12.45 2.94 -11.76
N GLU A 83 -11.61 2.07 -12.32
CA GLU A 83 -10.97 0.96 -11.60
C GLU A 83 -10.05 1.48 -10.49
N THR A 84 -9.20 2.45 -10.80
CA THR A 84 -8.29 3.09 -9.83
C THR A 84 -9.07 3.88 -8.79
N GLN A 85 -10.18 4.53 -9.19
CA GLN A 85 -11.04 5.21 -8.23
C GLN A 85 -11.69 4.23 -7.23
N GLN A 86 -12.16 3.07 -7.68
CA GLN A 86 -12.69 2.03 -6.80
C GLN A 86 -11.63 1.49 -5.84
N ALA A 87 -10.41 1.21 -6.35
CA ALA A 87 -9.29 0.79 -5.51
C ALA A 87 -8.98 1.83 -4.41
N ARG A 88 -9.00 3.12 -4.77
CA ARG A 88 -8.77 4.22 -3.82
C ARG A 88 -9.86 4.33 -2.76
N LEU A 89 -11.13 4.13 -3.13
CA LEU A 89 -12.23 4.14 -2.17
C LEU A 89 -12.13 2.97 -1.17
N ILE A 90 -11.79 1.78 -1.63
CA ILE A 90 -11.58 0.62 -0.74
C ILE A 90 -10.38 0.86 0.18
N LEU A 91 -9.28 1.39 -0.34
CA LEU A 91 -8.12 1.73 0.49
C LEU A 91 -8.48 2.75 1.58
N LEU A 92 -9.26 3.78 1.23
CA LEU A 92 -9.77 4.74 2.20
C LEU A 92 -10.61 4.04 3.30
N ALA A 93 -11.51 3.14 2.91
CA ALA A 93 -12.32 2.37 3.86
C ALA A 93 -11.47 1.49 4.80
N CYS A 94 -10.43 0.84 4.28
CA CYS A 94 -9.48 0.09 5.11
C CYS A 94 -8.76 1.01 6.10
N LEU A 95 -8.26 2.16 5.65
CA LEU A 95 -7.54 3.13 6.49
C LEU A 95 -8.44 3.73 7.58
N MET A 96 -9.72 3.95 7.29
CA MET A 96 -10.70 4.37 8.31
C MET A 96 -10.85 3.33 9.43
N GLY A 97 -10.75 2.03 9.11
CA GLY A 97 -10.78 0.97 10.13
C GLY A 97 -9.46 0.76 10.88
N CYS A 98 -8.34 1.20 10.30
CA CYS A 98 -7.02 1.16 10.94
C CYS A 98 -6.74 2.37 11.86
N SER A 99 -7.50 3.46 11.69
CA SER A 99 -7.41 4.68 12.50
C SER A 99 -8.13 4.52 13.83
#